data_AF-A0A1C6L9W3-F1
#
_entry.id   AF-A0A1C6L9W3-F1
#
_cell.length_a   1.000
_cell.length_b   1.000
_cell.length_c   1.000
_cell.angle_alpha   90.00
_cell.angle_beta   90.00
_cell.angle_gamma   90.00
#
_symmetry.space_group_name_H-M   'P 1'
#
loop_
_entity.id
_entity.type
_entity.pdbx_description
1 polymer ?
#
loop_
_entity_poly.entity_id
_entity_poly.type
_entity_poly.pdbx_seq_one_letter_code
_entity_poly.pdbx_strand_id
1 'polypeptide(L)' 'MIKVIKPRSRRNIECMNCGALLSYEKEDVKKAASKKFNETAFEFVNDYHDHIICPEYGEEIRLGAIR' A
#
# COMPACT_ATOMS: atom_id res chain seq x y z
N MET A 1 1.88 -26.54 22.20
CA MET A 1 2.84 -25.44 22.47
C MET A 1 2.71 -24.43 21.35
N ILE A 2 2.23 -23.23 21.63
CA ILE A 2 2.01 -22.18 20.62
C ILE A 2 3.23 -21.27 20.59
N LYS A 3 3.88 -21.15 19.43
CA LYS A 3 5.01 -20.25 19.20
C LYS A 3 4.52 -19.06 18.39
N VAL A 4 4.42 -17.89 19.02
CA VAL A 4 4.19 -16.63 18.32
C VAL A 4 5.54 -16.11 17.85
N ILE A 5 5.80 -16.19 16.54
CA ILE A 5 7.11 -15.91 15.93
C ILE A 5 7.34 -14.39 15.76
N LYS A 6 6.27 -13.61 15.55
CA LYS A 6 6.23 -12.14 15.65
C LYS A 6 4.76 -11.72 15.79
N PRO A 7 4.36 -10.99 16.84
CA PRO A 7 2.97 -10.56 17.05
C PRO A 7 2.58 -9.36 16.18
N ARG A 8 3.31 -9.08 15.10
CA ARG A 8 3.21 -7.80 14.38
C ARG A 8 2.35 -7.95 13.14
N SER A 9 1.38 -7.05 13.06
CA SER A 9 0.30 -6.86 12.09
C SER A 9 0.71 -7.01 10.62
N ARG A 10 1.01 -8.23 10.18
CA ARG A 10 1.14 -8.55 8.76
C ARG A 10 -0.21 -8.32 8.12
N ARG A 11 -0.25 -7.39 7.18
CA ARG A 11 -1.43 -7.14 6.36
C ARG A 11 -1.30 -7.98 5.11
N ASN A 12 -2.42 -8.55 4.70
CA ASN A 12 -2.49 -9.31 3.46
C ASN A 12 -3.28 -8.48 2.46
N ILE A 13 -2.80 -8.41 1.23
CA ILE A 13 -3.53 -7.84 0.11
C ILE A 13 -3.38 -8.75 -1.09
N GLU A 14 -4.45 -8.93 -1.83
CA GLU A 14 -4.41 -9.68 -3.07
C GLU A 14 -4.02 -8.73 -4.21
N CYS A 15 -3.05 -9.13 -5.01
CA CYS A 15 -2.72 -8.44 -6.24
C CYS A 15 -3.81 -8.72 -7.28
N MET A 16 -4.53 -7.68 -7.75
CA MET A 16 -5.58 -7.85 -8.75
C MET A 16 -5.07 -8.36 -10.10
N ASN A 17 -3.78 -8.12 -10.41
CA ASN A 17 -3.23 -8.47 -11.72
C ASN A 17 -2.71 -9.92 -11.79
N CYS A 18 -2.04 -10.41 -10.74
CA CYS A 18 -1.52 -11.78 -10.71
C CYS A 18 -2.27 -12.74 -9.78
N GLY A 19 -3.22 -12.26 -8.98
CA GLY A 19 -3.95 -13.06 -7.99
C GLY A 19 -3.11 -13.54 -6.81
N ALA A 20 -1.86 -13.07 -6.69
CA ALA A 20 -0.98 -13.45 -5.59
C ALA A 20 -1.43 -12.78 -4.29
N LEU A 21 -1.50 -13.58 -3.21
CA LEU A 21 -1.72 -13.07 -1.87
C LEU A 21 -0.40 -12.54 -1.28
N LEU A 22 -0.28 -11.23 -1.19
CA LEU A 22 0.92 -10.56 -0.69
C LEU A 22 0.76 -10.28 0.80
N SER A 23 1.63 -10.89 1.61
CA SER A 23 1.83 -10.50 3.01
C SER A 23 2.91 -9.42 3.09
N TYR A 24 2.56 -8.25 3.64
CA TYR A 24 3.49 -7.14 3.79
C TYR A 24 3.49 -6.60 5.23
N GLU A 25 4.63 -6.06 5.64
CA GLU A 25 4.81 -5.33 6.90
C GLU A 25 4.91 -3.83 6.62
N LYS A 26 4.89 -2.99 7.67
CA LYS A 26 4.99 -1.53 7.51
C LYS A 26 6.28 -1.07 6.82
N GLU A 27 7.32 -1.89 6.88
CA GLU A 27 8.64 -1.62 6.29
C GLU A 27 8.60 -1.74 4.75
N ASP A 28 7.69 -2.57 4.22
CA ASP A 28 7.50 -2.75 2.78
C ASP A 28 6.62 -1.65 2.16
N VAL A 29 5.92 -0.88 2.99
CA VAL A 29 5.03 0.20 2.55
C VAL A 29 5.84 1.42 2.15
N LYS A 30 5.69 1.83 0.89
CA LYS A 30 6.28 3.04 0.34
C LYS A 30 5.26 4.16 0.33
N LYS A 31 5.72 5.37 0.60
CA LYS A 31 4.92 6.60 0.45
C LYS A 31 5.17 7.20 -0.91
N ALA A 32 4.13 7.26 -1.75
CA ALA A 32 4.15 8.06 -2.96
C ALA A 32 3.50 9.42 -2.69
N ALA A 33 4.08 10.47 -3.24
CA ALA A 33 3.46 11.78 -3.33
C ALA A 33 3.04 12.00 -4.78
N SER A 34 1.74 12.11 -5.04
CA SER A 34 1.22 12.53 -6.33
C SER A 34 0.65 13.94 -6.22
N LYS A 35 1.07 14.83 -7.12
CA LYS A 35 0.44 16.15 -7.22
C LYS A 35 -0.91 15.98 -7.90
N LYS A 36 -2.00 16.14 -7.16
CA LYS A 36 -3.33 16.27 -7.74
C LYS A 36 -3.70 17.74 -7.77
N PHE A 37 -4.18 18.18 -8.93
CA PHE A 37 -4.79 19.50 -9.04
C PHE A 37 -6.15 19.45 -8.34
N ASN A 38 -6.31 20.25 -7.30
CA ASN A 38 -7.59 20.38 -6.61
C ASN A 38 -8.38 21.49 -7.29
N GLU A 39 -9.38 21.10 -8.08
CA GLU A 39 -10.27 22.02 -8.80
C GLU A 39 -11.04 22.98 -7.88
N THR A 40 -11.33 22.57 -6.64
CA THR A 40 -12.09 23.37 -5.67
C THR A 40 -11.24 24.46 -5.03
N ALA A 41 -9.96 24.18 -4.79
CA ALA A 41 -9.01 25.13 -4.21
C ALA A 41 -8.19 25.89 -5.28
N PHE A 42 -8.26 25.47 -6.54
CA PHE A 42 -7.42 25.98 -7.64
C PHE A 42 -5.92 25.87 -7.37
N GLU A 43 -5.51 24.88 -6.57
CA GLU A 43 -4.14 24.67 -6.11
C GLU A 43 -3.69 23.22 -6.32
N PHE A 44 -2.38 23.03 -6.48
CA PHE A 44 -1.78 21.70 -6.49
C PHE A 44 -1.63 21.19 -5.06
N VAL A 45 -2.38 20.15 -4.72
CA VAL A 45 -2.29 19.50 -3.42
C VAL A 45 -1.46 18.23 -3.56
N ASN A 46 -0.55 18.02 -2.62
CA ASN A 46 0.18 16.75 -2.52
C ASN A 46 -0.75 15.68 -1.93
N ASP A 47 -1.13 14.72 -2.77
CA ASP A 47 -1.85 13.51 -2.39
C ASP A 47 -0.82 12.45 -1.99
N TYR A 48 -0.64 12.29 -0.68
CA TYR A 48 0.21 11.24 -0.12
C TYR A 48 -0.59 9.95 -0.01
N HIS A 49 -0.13 8.90 -0.67
CA HIS A 49 -0.72 7.58 -0.54
C HIS A 49 0.35 6.52 -0.29
N ASP A 50 -0.01 5.60 0.60
CA ASP A 50 0.77 4.42 0.88
C ASP A 50 0.55 3.41 -0.25
N HIS A 51 1.62 2.79 -0.76
CA HIS A 51 1.55 1.74 -1.75
C HIS A 51 2.58 0.65 -1.46
N ILE A 52 2.35 -0.54 -1.99
CA ILE A 52 3.33 -1.62 -2.06
C ILE A 52 3.54 -2.00 -3.52
N ILE A 53 4.66 -2.63 -3.81
CA ILE A 53 4.95 -3.10 -5.17
C ILE A 53 4.84 -4.62 -5.16
N CYS A 54 4.06 -5.18 -6.06
CA CYS A 54 3.99 -6.62 -6.25
C CYS A 54 5.35 -7.13 -6.76
N PRO A 55 6.02 -8.07 -6.08
CA PRO A 55 7.33 -8.57 -6.51
C PRO A 55 7.27 -9.39 -7.80
N GLU A 56 6.11 -9.95 -8.14
CA GLU A 56 5.92 -10.83 -9.31
C GLU A 56 5.77 -10.04 -10.61
N TYR A 57 5.07 -8.90 -10.55
CA TYR A 57 4.70 -8.10 -11.73
C TYR A 57 5.25 -6.67 -11.72
N GLY A 58 5.73 -6.19 -10.58
CA GLY A 58 6.16 -4.79 -10.40
C GLY A 58 5.00 -3.80 -10.30
N GLU A 59 3.76 -4.27 -10.12
CA GLU A 59 2.58 -3.38 -10.05
C GLU A 59 2.50 -2.64 -8.71
N GLU A 60 2.19 -1.34 -8.77
CA GLU A 60 1.94 -0.50 -7.60
C GLU A 60 0.52 -0.70 -7.07
N ILE A 61 0.41 -1.37 -5.94
CA ILE A 61 -0.85 -1.61 -5.25
C ILE A 61 -1.03 -0.51 -4.21
N ARG A 62 -1.97 0.40 -4.47
CA ARG A 62 -2.32 1.45 -3.51
C ARG A 62 -2.99 0.86 -2.28
N LEU A 63 -2.42 1.10 -1.11
CA LEU A 63 -3.03 0.78 0.16
C LEU A 63 -4.05 1.88 0.47
N GLY A 64 -5.32 1.60 0.18
CA GLY A 64 -6.41 2.45 0.65
C GLY A 64 -6.36 2.59 2.17
N ALA A 65 -6.68 3.77 2.69
CA ALA A 65 -6.92 3.93 4.11
C ALA A 65 -8.10 3.03 4.49
N ILE A 66 -7.81 1.85 5.04
CA ILE A 66 -8.82 1.02 5.70
C ILE A 66 -9.27 1.86 6.90
N ARG A 67 -10.41 2.54 6.75
CA ARG A 67 -11.10 3.24 7.84
C ARG A 67 -11.64 2.25 8.86
#